data_AF-A0A661XTQ3-F1
#
_entry.id   AF-A0A661XTQ3-F1
#
_cell.length_a   1.000
_cell.length_b   1.000
_cell.length_c   1.000
_cell.angle_alpha   90.00
_cell.angle_beta   90.00
_cell.angle_gamma   90.00
#
_symmetry.space_group_name_H-M   'P 1'
#
loop_
_entity.id
_entity.type
_entity.pdbx_description
1 polymer ?
#
loop_
_entity_poly.entity_id
_entity_poly.type
_entity_poly.pdbx_seq_one_letter_code
_entity_poly.pdbx_strand_id
1 'polypeptide(L)'
;MKRFLKLFLVLIIITLVGYFSGNYILTRVSHKYVAELKSKLEAKGLFFEELSYKDISIRSLRSVSINNVNLTFTLDKEIYGRKSFHSSFHAQNIIINLVSIQEAKVTFSLNNFSLHVEPGESSERKTFGEFEEAHFTCTIPISLRTPETSAKDVLLQVENLFQQNKAIGLSLSGIAKISIGEERVKLAVKTVEKRDSVYLHFNQTDILQAAKTFDIELAEKEAEVIANHPSLVPAMIRITGDARQKSRAYRSRDKSFPEDAFRHVYWSYHLTREFGFTLAKQITDAHETAPGNTAKERAMDFHNNEIARELAKGNLSEAQIVNLVLTSNNIIRHPSEVLQ
;
A
#
# COMPACT_ATOMS: atom_id res chain seq x y z
N MET A 1 -7.18 -3.09 60.94
CA MET A 1 -7.72 -2.10 59.97
C MET A 1 -6.87 -0.84 59.78
N LYS A 2 -6.69 0.05 60.78
CA LYS A 2 -5.97 1.33 60.58
C LYS A 2 -4.51 1.20 60.10
N ARG A 3 -3.78 0.14 60.51
CA ARG A 3 -2.40 -0.14 60.05
C ARG A 3 -2.34 -0.68 58.61
N PHE A 4 -3.34 -1.46 58.20
CA PHE A 4 -3.47 -2.00 56.84
C PHE A 4 -3.81 -0.90 55.83
N LEU A 5 -4.70 0.03 56.20
CA LEU A 5 -5.06 1.19 55.38
C LEU A 5 -3.85 2.12 55.13
N LYS A 6 -2.99 2.31 56.14
CA LYS A 6 -1.74 3.09 56.01
C LYS A 6 -0.74 2.41 55.07
N LEU A 7 -0.59 1.08 55.15
CA LEU A 7 0.33 0.34 54.28
C LEU A 7 -0.14 0.39 52.81
N PHE A 8 -1.44 0.26 52.58
CA PHE A 8 -2.05 0.36 51.25
C PHE A 8 -1.90 1.76 50.65
N LEU A 9 -2.09 2.82 51.45
CA LEU A 9 -1.90 4.20 51.02
C LEU A 9 -0.44 4.50 50.65
N VAL A 10 0.52 3.96 51.42
CA VAL A 10 1.96 4.08 51.12
C VAL A 10 2.31 3.35 49.83
N LEU A 11 1.75 2.17 49.58
CA LEU A 11 1.95 1.43 48.34
C LEU A 11 1.39 2.19 47.13
N ILE A 12 0.20 2.79 47.28
CA ILE A 12 -0.41 3.65 46.25
C ILE A 12 0.44 4.89 45.99
N ILE A 13 0.94 5.56 47.03
CA ILE A 13 1.79 6.74 46.89
C ILE A 13 3.13 6.38 46.24
N ILE A 14 3.77 5.26 46.60
CA ILE A 14 5.01 4.79 45.96
C ILE A 14 4.76 4.42 44.50
N THR A 15 3.61 3.81 44.19
CA THR A 15 3.23 3.48 42.81
C THR A 15 2.95 4.74 41.99
N LEU A 16 2.23 5.72 42.56
CA LEU A 16 1.96 7.02 41.95
C LEU A 16 3.25 7.82 41.76
N VAL A 17 4.10 7.91 42.77
CA VAL A 17 5.39 8.61 42.70
C VAL A 17 6.29 7.90 41.69
N GLY A 18 6.37 6.57 41.67
CA GLY A 18 7.11 5.80 40.66
C GLY A 18 6.58 6.02 39.24
N TYR A 19 5.24 6.08 39.08
CA TYR A 19 4.57 6.36 37.81
C TYR A 19 4.83 7.79 37.33
N PHE A 20 4.66 8.81 38.18
CA PHE A 20 4.89 10.21 37.84
C PHE A 20 6.37 10.53 37.61
N SER A 21 7.26 9.99 38.44
CA SER A 21 8.72 10.15 38.29
C SER A 21 9.23 9.43 37.05
N GLY A 22 8.71 8.23 36.79
CA GLY A 22 8.97 7.46 35.58
C GLY A 22 8.56 8.22 34.32
N ASN A 23 7.34 8.78 34.30
CA ASN A 23 6.87 9.58 33.16
C ASN A 23 7.71 10.85 32.94
N TYR A 24 8.12 11.54 34.00
CA TYR A 24 8.99 12.72 33.90
C TYR A 24 10.38 12.39 33.33
N ILE A 25 11.01 11.33 33.85
CA ILE A 25 12.31 10.85 33.40
C ILE A 25 12.22 10.34 31.95
N LEU A 26 11.20 9.54 31.63
CA LEU A 26 10.95 9.05 30.27
C LEU A 26 10.80 10.21 29.27
N THR A 27 10.09 11.27 29.65
CA THR A 27 9.92 12.46 28.82
C THR A 27 11.24 13.20 28.62
N ARG A 28 12.07 13.35 29.65
CA ARG A 28 13.39 14.00 29.51
C ARG A 28 14.35 13.18 28.63
N VAL A 29 14.36 11.87 28.83
CA VAL A 29 15.20 10.93 28.07
C VAL A 29 14.76 10.89 26.60
N SER A 30 13.46 10.82 26.34
CA SER A 30 12.93 10.79 24.98
C SER A 30 13.31 12.06 24.19
N HIS A 31 13.26 13.25 24.78
CA HIS A 31 13.66 14.49 24.10
C HIS A 31 15.12 14.44 23.61
N LYS A 32 16.04 13.92 24.42
CA LYS A 32 17.45 13.78 24.03
C LYS A 32 17.63 12.78 22.88
N TYR A 33 16.98 11.62 22.95
CA TYR A 33 17.06 10.60 21.90
C TYR A 33 16.39 11.04 20.60
N VAL A 34 15.27 11.78 20.69
CA VAL A 34 14.59 12.37 19.52
C VAL A 34 15.53 13.32 18.78
N ALA A 35 16.29 14.17 19.47
CA ALA A 35 17.22 15.08 18.83
C ALA A 35 18.36 14.36 18.08
N GLU A 36 18.92 13.30 18.67
CA GLU A 36 19.94 12.47 18.01
C GLU A 36 19.36 11.72 16.80
N LEU A 37 18.17 11.14 16.96
CA LEU A 37 17.46 10.44 15.89
C LEU A 37 17.13 11.37 14.72
N LYS A 38 16.72 12.61 15.02
CA LYS A 38 16.46 13.66 14.02
C LYS A 38 17.66 13.88 13.12
N SER A 39 18.84 14.12 13.69
CA SER A 39 20.07 14.34 12.90
C SER A 39 20.42 13.13 12.02
N LYS A 40 20.29 11.90 12.54
CA LYS A 40 20.56 10.67 11.77
C LYS A 40 19.56 10.44 10.62
N LEU A 41 18.31 10.87 10.78
CA LEU A 41 17.26 10.71 9.77
C LEU A 41 17.32 11.81 8.71
N GLU A 42 17.67 13.05 9.09
CA GLU A 42 17.93 14.15 8.16
C GLU A 42 19.09 13.82 7.21
N ALA A 43 20.16 13.20 7.73
CA ALA A 43 21.27 12.70 6.91
C ALA A 43 20.85 11.62 5.88
N LYS A 44 19.65 11.06 6.01
CA LYS A 44 19.07 10.07 5.08
C LYS A 44 17.93 10.65 4.22
N GLY A 45 17.76 11.97 4.23
CA GLY A 45 16.74 12.69 3.46
C GLY A 45 15.36 12.71 4.13
N LEU A 46 15.25 12.42 5.43
CA LEU A 46 13.98 12.52 6.17
C LEU A 46 14.06 13.70 7.15
N PHE A 47 13.38 14.78 6.81
CA PHE A 47 13.40 16.03 7.54
C PHE A 47 12.17 16.15 8.44
N PHE A 48 12.38 16.26 9.75
CA PHE A 48 11.29 16.43 10.70
C PHE A 48 10.92 17.89 10.89
N GLU A 49 9.70 18.24 10.52
CA GLU A 49 9.13 19.56 10.71
C GLU A 49 8.54 19.69 12.12
N GLU A 50 7.75 18.69 12.52
CA GLU A 50 7.12 18.62 13.84
C GLU A 50 7.10 17.19 14.36
N LEU A 51 7.40 17.00 15.65
CA LEU A 51 7.17 15.76 16.39
C LEU A 51 6.61 16.13 17.76
N SER A 52 5.40 15.67 18.06
CA SER A 52 4.75 15.87 19.36
C SER A 52 4.09 14.58 19.85
N TYR A 53 3.95 14.47 21.16
CA TYR A 53 3.19 13.40 21.82
C TYR A 53 2.60 13.94 23.12
N LYS A 54 1.46 13.39 23.55
CA LYS A 54 0.76 13.86 24.74
C LYS A 54 1.45 13.39 26.03
N ASP A 55 1.68 12.08 26.14
CA ASP A 55 2.26 11.48 27.33
C ASP A 55 2.87 10.10 27.02
N ILE A 56 3.77 9.67 27.91
CA ILE A 56 4.32 8.33 27.94
C ILE A 56 3.83 7.69 29.24
N SER A 57 3.29 6.47 29.17
CA SER A 57 2.76 5.75 30.32
C SER A 57 3.25 4.31 30.36
N ILE A 58 3.54 3.82 31.56
CA ILE A 58 3.87 2.40 31.78
C ILE A 58 2.56 1.64 31.91
N ARG A 59 2.25 0.74 30.96
CA ARG A 59 1.04 -0.10 31.00
C ARG A 59 1.24 -1.33 31.89
N SER A 60 2.45 -1.88 31.91
CA SER A 60 2.84 -3.00 32.74
C SER A 60 4.36 -3.03 32.93
N LEU A 61 4.88 -3.96 33.75
CA LEU A 61 6.32 -4.18 33.92
C LEU A 61 7.06 -4.49 32.60
N ARG A 62 6.34 -4.84 31.53
CA ARG A 62 6.91 -5.16 30.22
C ARG A 62 6.31 -4.33 29.08
N SER A 63 5.57 -3.27 29.36
CA SER A 63 4.87 -2.53 28.30
C SER A 63 4.83 -1.03 28.59
N VAL A 64 5.24 -0.24 27.59
CA VAL A 64 5.21 1.22 27.61
C VAL A 64 4.34 1.71 26.46
N SER A 65 3.56 2.75 26.69
CA SER A 65 2.68 3.39 25.71
C SER A 65 3.11 4.83 25.50
N ILE A 66 3.15 5.26 24.24
CA ILE A 66 3.29 6.66 23.86
C ILE A 66 1.97 7.08 23.24
N ASN A 67 1.31 8.08 23.81
CA ASN A 67 -0.06 8.43 23.49
C ASN A 67 -0.12 9.71 22.63
N ASN A 68 -0.98 9.69 21.62
CA ASN A 68 -1.25 10.77 20.66
C ASN A 68 0.04 11.33 20.03
N VAL A 69 0.74 10.48 19.28
CA VAL A 69 1.94 10.87 18.53
C VAL A 69 1.51 11.57 17.25
N ASN A 70 2.04 12.77 17.02
CA ASN A 70 1.92 13.49 15.75
C ASN A 70 3.31 13.73 15.19
N LEU A 71 3.46 13.51 13.89
CA LEU A 71 4.71 13.67 13.20
C LEU A 71 4.46 14.25 11.81
N THR A 72 5.11 15.37 11.50
CA THR A 72 5.14 15.95 10.16
C THR A 72 6.58 15.88 9.65
N PHE A 73 6.76 15.32 8.47
CA PHE A 73 8.08 15.13 7.89
C PHE A 73 8.07 15.28 6.37
N THR A 74 9.20 15.75 5.85
CA THR A 74 9.47 15.76 4.42
C THR A 74 10.47 14.65 4.08
N LEU A 75 10.15 13.82 3.09
CA LEU A 75 11.04 12.79 2.56
C LEU A 75 11.62 13.24 1.22
N ASP A 76 12.88 13.66 1.22
CA ASP A 76 13.62 14.04 0.02
C ASP A 76 14.24 12.81 -0.65
N LYS A 77 13.36 11.99 -1.24
CA LYS A 77 13.74 10.87 -2.10
C LYS A 77 12.85 10.84 -3.33
N GLU A 78 13.38 10.29 -4.41
CA GLU A 78 12.60 9.98 -5.59
C GLU A 78 11.85 8.65 -5.37
N ILE A 79 10.52 8.68 -5.44
CA ILE A 79 9.66 7.49 -5.34
C ILE A 79 8.66 7.57 -6.50
N TYR A 80 8.61 6.52 -7.33
CA TYR A 80 7.76 6.46 -8.53
C TYR A 80 7.90 7.67 -9.47
N GLY A 81 9.13 8.17 -9.65
CA GLY A 81 9.42 9.32 -10.52
C GLY A 81 9.00 10.68 -9.96
N ARG A 82 8.60 10.75 -8.68
CA ARG A 82 8.27 12.00 -7.98
C ARG A 82 9.29 12.27 -6.90
N LYS A 83 9.67 13.53 -6.74
CA LYS A 83 10.64 13.98 -5.74
C LYS A 83 9.94 14.72 -4.62
N SER A 84 10.50 14.56 -3.42
CA SER A 84 10.06 15.22 -2.19
C SER A 84 8.61 14.88 -1.81
N PHE A 85 8.41 14.35 -0.60
CA PHE A 85 7.08 14.01 -0.11
C PHE A 85 6.85 14.66 1.23
N HIS A 86 5.86 15.53 1.31
CA HIS A 86 5.38 16.05 2.57
C HIS A 86 4.39 15.05 3.17
N SER A 87 4.66 14.60 4.39
CA SER A 87 3.92 13.52 5.02
C SER A 87 3.52 13.90 6.43
N SER A 88 2.31 13.49 6.82
CA SER A 88 1.85 13.57 8.20
C SER A 88 1.49 12.19 8.71
N PHE A 89 1.87 11.92 9.95
CA PHE A 89 1.60 10.69 10.66
C PHE A 89 0.98 11.02 12.01
N HIS A 90 -0.12 10.37 12.30
CA HIS A 90 -0.75 10.41 13.61
C HIS A 90 -0.88 8.98 14.13
N ALA A 91 -0.65 8.75 15.43
CA ALA A 91 -1.01 7.51 16.08
C ALA A 91 -1.59 7.78 17.46
N GLN A 92 -2.77 7.21 17.73
CA GLN A 92 -3.39 7.34 19.04
C GLN A 92 -2.54 6.68 20.13
N ASN A 93 -1.98 5.49 19.86
CA ASN A 93 -1.08 4.82 20.78
C ASN A 93 0.03 4.09 20.03
N ILE A 94 1.28 4.28 20.47
CA ILE A 94 2.41 3.40 20.15
C ILE A 94 2.71 2.57 21.39
N ILE A 95 2.56 1.26 21.30
CA ILE A 95 2.83 0.34 22.41
C ILE A 95 4.16 -0.36 22.13
N ILE A 96 5.09 -0.29 23.07
CA ILE A 96 6.38 -0.99 23.02
C ILE A 96 6.34 -2.08 24.09
N ASN A 97 6.54 -3.33 23.67
CA ASN A 97 6.49 -4.49 24.54
C ASN A 97 7.88 -5.10 24.69
N LEU A 98 8.28 -5.37 25.93
CA LEU A 98 9.55 -6.00 26.25
C LEU A 98 9.45 -7.51 26.08
N VAL A 99 10.21 -8.04 25.11
CA VAL A 99 10.31 -9.47 24.82
C VAL A 99 11.31 -10.14 25.77
N SER A 100 12.48 -9.51 25.97
CA SER A 100 13.53 -10.02 26.84
C SER A 100 14.29 -8.88 27.51
N ILE A 101 14.34 -8.89 28.85
CA ILE A 101 15.16 -7.95 29.64
C ILE A 101 16.65 -8.20 29.40
N GLN A 102 17.05 -9.47 29.47
CA GLN A 102 18.47 -9.87 29.38
C GLN A 102 19.06 -9.51 28.01
N GLU A 103 18.31 -9.76 26.95
CA GLU A 103 18.74 -9.47 25.58
C GLU A 103 18.41 -8.03 25.15
N ALA A 104 17.69 -7.29 25.99
CA ALA A 104 17.17 -5.95 25.71
C ALA A 104 16.43 -5.90 24.35
N LYS A 105 15.44 -6.78 24.18
CA LYS A 105 14.64 -6.90 22.94
C LYS A 105 13.21 -6.44 23.15
N VAL A 106 12.67 -5.69 22.20
CA VAL A 106 11.30 -5.18 22.23
C VAL A 106 10.55 -5.47 20.92
N THR A 107 9.22 -5.45 20.97
CA THR A 107 8.33 -5.40 19.81
C THR A 107 7.46 -4.15 19.93
N PHE A 108 6.75 -3.78 18.87
CA PHE A 108 5.85 -2.61 18.95
C PHE A 108 4.58 -2.78 18.14
N SER A 109 3.56 -2.01 18.52
CA SER A 109 2.34 -1.84 17.76
C SER A 109 1.92 -0.37 17.69
N LEU A 110 1.29 0.01 16.58
CA LEU A 110 0.67 1.30 16.34
C LEU A 110 -0.84 1.06 16.30
N ASN A 111 -1.59 1.76 17.14
CA ASN A 111 -3.04 1.65 17.19
C ASN A 111 -3.69 2.94 16.71
N ASN A 112 -4.71 2.78 15.87
CA ASN A 112 -5.47 3.88 15.28
C ASN A 112 -4.55 4.97 14.74
N PHE A 113 -3.66 4.58 13.82
CA PHE A 113 -2.75 5.48 13.14
C PHE A 113 -3.33 5.92 11.79
N SER A 114 -2.96 7.14 11.39
CA SER A 114 -3.14 7.63 10.04
C SER A 114 -1.80 8.06 9.46
N LEU A 115 -1.66 7.87 8.16
CA LEU A 115 -0.50 8.30 7.39
C LEU A 115 -1.01 8.97 6.13
N HIS A 116 -0.64 10.23 5.96
CA HIS A 116 -0.85 11.01 4.75
C HIS A 116 0.49 11.26 4.09
N VAL A 117 0.58 11.03 2.79
CA VAL A 117 1.78 11.23 1.97
C VAL A 117 1.37 12.03 0.74
N GLU A 118 1.84 13.27 0.68
CA GLU A 118 1.65 14.16 -0.46
C GLU A 118 2.96 14.36 -1.20
N PRO A 119 3.02 14.09 -2.52
CA PRO A 119 4.16 14.50 -3.32
C PRO A 119 4.23 16.02 -3.36
N GLY A 120 5.43 16.58 -3.26
CA GLY A 120 5.69 18.02 -3.27
C GLY A 120 5.38 18.69 -4.61
N GLU A 121 5.24 17.92 -5.68
CA GLU A 121 4.79 18.39 -6.99
C GLU A 121 3.28 18.16 -7.16
N SER A 122 2.55 19.22 -7.52
CA SER A 122 1.11 19.17 -7.80
C SER A 122 0.84 18.32 -9.03
N SER A 123 0.48 17.05 -8.85
CA SER A 123 -0.01 16.21 -9.94
C SER A 123 -1.51 15.99 -9.80
N GLU A 124 -2.25 16.13 -10.90
CA GLU A 124 -3.68 15.82 -11.01
C GLU A 124 -4.03 14.34 -10.80
N ARG A 125 -3.03 13.44 -10.76
CA ARG A 125 -3.23 12.00 -10.54
C ARG A 125 -2.73 11.60 -9.15
N LYS A 126 -3.52 11.91 -8.11
CA LYS A 126 -3.39 11.30 -6.78
C LYS A 126 -3.96 9.89 -6.89
N THR A 127 -3.15 8.85 -6.68
CA THR A 127 -3.65 7.45 -6.80
C THR A 127 -3.55 6.71 -5.47
N PHE A 128 -2.63 7.11 -4.59
CA PHE A 128 -2.41 6.51 -3.28
C PHE A 128 -1.65 7.51 -2.38
N GLY A 129 -1.96 7.54 -1.09
CA GLY A 129 -1.28 8.47 -0.15
C GLY A 129 -1.92 8.58 1.22
N GLU A 130 -3.13 8.07 1.42
CA GLU A 130 -3.86 8.19 2.70
C GLU A 130 -4.20 6.81 3.27
N PHE A 131 -3.69 6.53 4.47
CA PHE A 131 -4.11 5.45 5.35
C PHE A 131 -4.78 6.02 6.59
N GLU A 132 -5.92 5.48 6.97
CA GLU A 132 -6.68 5.90 8.15
C GLU A 132 -7.11 4.70 8.99
N GLU A 133 -7.41 4.98 10.27
CA GLU A 133 -7.95 4.00 11.23
C GLU A 133 -7.10 2.72 11.31
N ALA A 134 -5.80 2.88 11.05
CA ALA A 134 -4.92 1.77 10.80
C ALA A 134 -4.31 1.23 12.10
N HIS A 135 -4.02 -0.07 12.08
CA HIS A 135 -3.40 -0.81 13.17
C HIS A 135 -2.22 -1.55 12.57
N PHE A 136 -1.06 -1.41 13.19
CA PHE A 136 0.16 -2.09 12.77
C PHE A 136 0.78 -2.80 13.96
N THR A 137 1.23 -4.04 13.78
CA THR A 137 1.96 -4.78 14.81
C THR A 137 3.22 -5.37 14.18
N CYS A 138 4.36 -5.15 14.84
CA CYS A 138 5.64 -5.74 14.50
C CYS A 138 6.06 -6.70 15.62
N THR A 139 6.01 -7.99 15.34
CA THR A 139 6.46 -9.06 16.25
C THR A 139 7.93 -9.43 16.07
N ILE A 140 8.60 -8.84 15.05
CA ILE A 140 10.05 -8.96 14.87
C ILE A 140 10.76 -8.31 16.07
N PRO A 141 11.58 -9.06 16.84
CA PRO A 141 12.26 -8.51 18.00
C PRO A 141 13.32 -7.48 17.62
N ILE A 142 13.18 -6.26 18.13
CA ILE A 142 14.11 -5.15 17.97
C ILE A 142 15.10 -5.15 19.13
N SER A 143 16.39 -5.32 18.85
CA SER A 143 17.43 -5.18 19.87
C SER A 143 17.68 -3.71 20.18
N LEU A 144 17.54 -3.33 21.45
CA LEU A 144 17.92 -2.01 21.94
C LEU A 144 19.44 -1.83 22.00
N ARG A 145 20.23 -2.91 21.90
CA ARG A 145 21.70 -2.85 21.82
C ARG A 145 22.19 -2.55 20.40
N THR A 146 21.45 -3.01 19.39
CA THR A 146 21.76 -2.81 17.97
C THR A 146 20.53 -2.32 17.18
N PRO A 147 19.92 -1.19 17.57
CA PRO A 147 18.62 -0.77 17.05
C PRO A 147 18.64 -0.49 15.55
N GLU A 148 19.77 -0.02 15.02
CA GLU A 148 19.92 0.28 13.60
C GLU A 148 19.84 -0.97 12.71
N THR A 149 20.35 -2.12 13.19
CA THR A 149 20.28 -3.38 12.43
C THR A 149 18.86 -3.92 12.46
N SER A 150 18.25 -3.98 13.65
CA SER A 150 16.85 -4.42 13.78
C SER A 150 15.88 -3.53 13.00
N ALA A 151 16.12 -2.21 12.95
CA ALA A 151 15.31 -1.31 12.14
C ALA A 151 15.40 -1.64 10.64
N LYS A 152 16.58 -2.00 10.13
CA LYS A 152 16.74 -2.45 8.73
C LYS A 152 15.95 -3.73 8.47
N ASP A 153 15.96 -4.69 9.38
CA ASP A 153 15.21 -5.94 9.24
C ASP A 153 13.70 -5.70 9.19
N VAL A 154 13.19 -4.83 10.06
CA VAL A 154 11.77 -4.42 10.06
C VAL A 154 11.43 -3.70 8.76
N LEU A 155 12.25 -2.73 8.33
CA LEU A 155 12.04 -2.00 7.08
C LEU A 155 12.04 -2.92 5.86
N LEU A 156 12.93 -3.92 5.83
CA LEU A 156 12.95 -4.93 4.77
C LEU A 156 11.66 -5.73 4.73
N GLN A 157 11.10 -6.12 5.89
CA GLN A 157 9.81 -6.82 5.92
C GLN A 157 8.64 -5.92 5.50
N VAL A 158 8.66 -4.63 5.87
CA VAL A 158 7.68 -3.66 5.38
C VAL A 158 7.79 -3.51 3.86
N GLU A 159 9.01 -3.36 3.34
CA GLU A 159 9.26 -3.29 1.90
C GLU A 159 8.76 -4.55 1.18
N ASN A 160 9.09 -5.74 1.68
CA ASN A 160 8.60 -6.99 1.09
C ASN A 160 7.06 -7.10 1.13
N LEU A 161 6.41 -6.60 2.20
CA LEU A 161 4.95 -6.58 2.29
C LEU A 161 4.33 -5.72 1.19
N PHE A 162 4.90 -4.56 0.88
CA PHE A 162 4.34 -3.65 -0.13
C PHE A 162 4.83 -3.94 -1.55
N GLN A 163 6.05 -4.45 -1.75
CA GLN A 163 6.63 -4.70 -3.07
C GLN A 163 6.39 -6.13 -3.57
N GLN A 164 6.46 -7.11 -2.68
CA GLN A 164 6.37 -8.54 -3.02
C GLN A 164 5.07 -9.18 -2.51
N ASN A 165 4.21 -8.39 -1.88
CA ASN A 165 3.02 -8.82 -1.17
C ASN A 165 3.26 -9.95 -0.15
N LYS A 166 4.44 -10.00 0.48
CA LYS A 166 4.80 -11.08 1.40
C LYS A 166 5.75 -10.58 2.48
N ALA A 167 5.45 -10.85 3.75
CA ALA A 167 6.35 -10.55 4.86
C ALA A 167 6.21 -11.55 6.00
N ILE A 168 7.06 -11.43 7.01
CA ILE A 168 6.97 -12.17 8.26
C ILE A 168 6.94 -11.23 9.46
N GLY A 169 6.25 -11.64 10.53
CA GLY A 169 6.25 -10.91 11.80
C GLY A 169 5.62 -9.51 11.76
N LEU A 170 4.81 -9.23 10.73
CA LEU A 170 4.07 -7.98 10.58
C LEU A 170 2.57 -8.27 10.54
N SER A 171 1.78 -7.35 11.07
CA SER A 171 0.34 -7.31 10.85
C SER A 171 -0.06 -5.87 10.57
N LEU A 172 -0.93 -5.65 9.60
CA LEU A 172 -1.47 -4.35 9.23
C LEU A 172 -2.96 -4.51 8.97
N SER A 173 -3.77 -3.55 9.42
CA SER A 173 -5.16 -3.41 8.99
C SER A 173 -5.56 -1.94 9.02
N GLY A 174 -6.50 -1.51 8.18
CA GLY A 174 -6.98 -0.14 8.19
C GLY A 174 -7.79 0.19 6.95
N ILE A 175 -7.93 1.48 6.66
CA ILE A 175 -8.61 1.99 5.48
C ILE A 175 -7.58 2.69 4.60
N ALA A 176 -7.43 2.22 3.37
CA ALA A 176 -6.68 2.94 2.33
C ALA A 176 -7.66 3.79 1.52
N LYS A 177 -7.29 5.05 1.24
CA LYS A 177 -8.04 5.88 0.29
C LYS A 177 -7.36 5.87 -1.06
N ILE A 178 -8.14 5.57 -2.08
CA ILE A 178 -7.72 5.58 -3.48
C ILE A 178 -8.49 6.69 -4.18
N SER A 179 -7.79 7.48 -4.99
CA SER A 179 -8.40 8.51 -5.84
C SER A 179 -8.17 8.18 -7.32
N ILE A 180 -9.19 8.41 -8.14
CA ILE A 180 -9.11 8.30 -9.60
C ILE A 180 -9.81 9.52 -10.19
N GLY A 181 -9.02 10.48 -10.70
CA GLY A 181 -9.55 11.80 -11.04
C GLY A 181 -10.03 12.53 -9.77
N GLU A 182 -11.27 13.03 -9.79
CA GLU A 182 -11.90 13.71 -8.64
C GLU A 182 -12.55 12.74 -7.64
N GLU A 183 -12.84 11.52 -8.09
CA GLU A 183 -13.53 10.52 -7.29
C GLU A 183 -12.60 9.85 -6.28
N ARG A 184 -13.13 9.59 -5.07
CA ARG A 184 -12.38 9.03 -3.94
C ARG A 184 -13.14 7.88 -3.30
N VAL A 185 -12.47 6.75 -3.14
CA VAL A 185 -13.02 5.55 -2.50
C VAL A 185 -12.19 5.12 -1.30
N LYS A 186 -12.86 4.49 -0.34
CA LYS A 186 -12.26 3.87 0.84
C LYS A 186 -12.23 2.36 0.67
N LEU A 187 -11.06 1.75 0.78
CA LEU A 187 -10.89 0.31 0.73
C LEU A 187 -10.33 -0.20 2.06
N ALA A 188 -11.04 -1.12 2.71
CA ALA A 188 -10.49 -1.82 3.85
C ALA A 188 -9.34 -2.72 3.41
N VAL A 189 -8.22 -2.64 4.11
CA VAL A 189 -7.01 -3.43 3.87
C VAL A 189 -6.59 -4.15 5.13
N LYS A 190 -6.10 -5.38 4.99
CA LYS A 190 -5.54 -6.15 6.09
C LYS A 190 -4.46 -7.11 5.63
N THR A 191 -3.59 -7.52 6.55
CA THR A 191 -2.73 -8.68 6.38
C THR A 191 -3.51 -9.95 6.66
N VAL A 192 -3.35 -10.95 5.79
CA VAL A 192 -3.86 -12.31 5.98
C VAL A 192 -2.68 -13.25 6.13
N GLU A 193 -2.69 -14.06 7.18
CA GLU A 193 -1.67 -15.06 7.45
C GLU A 193 -1.91 -16.31 6.59
N LYS A 194 -0.84 -16.81 5.94
CA LYS A 194 -0.82 -18.07 5.22
C LYS A 194 0.51 -18.77 5.49
N ARG A 195 0.46 -19.90 6.20
CA ARG A 195 1.66 -20.63 6.69
C ARG A 195 2.51 -19.68 7.56
N ASP A 196 3.78 -19.50 7.22
CA ASP A 196 4.74 -18.67 7.96
C ASP A 196 4.89 -17.26 7.37
N SER A 197 3.89 -16.75 6.65
CA SER A 197 3.98 -15.43 6.01
C SER A 197 2.63 -14.72 6.04
N VAL A 198 2.71 -13.39 5.97
CA VAL A 198 1.56 -12.51 5.85
C VAL A 198 1.53 -11.86 4.48
N TYR A 199 0.32 -11.63 3.98
CA TYR A 199 0.04 -11.05 2.66
C TYR A 199 -0.92 -9.90 2.83
N LEU A 200 -0.67 -8.77 2.18
CA LEU A 200 -1.60 -7.65 2.15
C LEU A 200 -2.79 -8.00 1.26
N HIS A 201 -3.99 -7.66 1.74
CA HIS A 201 -5.24 -8.02 1.10
C HIS A 201 -6.27 -6.90 1.27
N PHE A 202 -6.87 -6.45 0.17
CA PHE A 202 -8.04 -5.56 0.22
C PHE A 202 -9.32 -6.37 0.40
N ASN A 203 -10.34 -5.76 0.97
CA ASN A 203 -11.68 -6.33 0.94
C ASN A 203 -12.23 -6.34 -0.49
N GLN A 204 -12.58 -7.52 -0.99
CA GLN A 204 -13.09 -7.69 -2.35
C GLN A 204 -14.44 -6.97 -2.59
N THR A 205 -15.32 -6.91 -1.60
CA THR A 205 -16.59 -6.19 -1.70
C THR A 205 -16.36 -4.69 -1.88
N ASP A 206 -15.40 -4.13 -1.16
CA ASP A 206 -15.04 -2.70 -1.30
C ASP A 206 -14.50 -2.41 -2.69
N ILE A 207 -13.72 -3.33 -3.28
CA ILE A 207 -13.22 -3.22 -4.67
C ILE A 207 -14.39 -3.22 -5.66
N LEU A 208 -15.33 -4.15 -5.53
CA LEU A 208 -16.51 -4.22 -6.41
C LEU A 208 -17.39 -2.97 -6.27
N GLN A 209 -17.53 -2.43 -5.06
CA GLN A 209 -18.25 -1.18 -4.84
C GLN A 209 -17.52 0.02 -5.45
N ALA A 210 -16.19 0.10 -5.27
CA ALA A 210 -15.37 1.14 -5.87
C ALA A 210 -15.44 1.10 -7.40
N ALA A 211 -15.41 -0.08 -8.01
CA ALA A 211 -15.55 -0.24 -9.46
C ALA A 211 -16.86 0.38 -9.98
N LYS A 212 -17.98 0.20 -9.26
CA LYS A 212 -19.26 0.86 -9.59
C LYS A 212 -19.18 2.38 -9.50
N THR A 213 -18.52 2.92 -8.47
CA THR A 213 -18.31 4.37 -8.31
C THR A 213 -17.53 4.95 -9.49
N PHE A 214 -16.56 4.21 -10.03
CA PHE A 214 -15.74 4.65 -11.15
C PHE A 214 -16.30 4.29 -12.53
N ASP A 215 -17.51 3.73 -12.62
CA ASP A 215 -18.11 3.22 -13.86
C ASP A 215 -17.18 2.23 -14.59
N ILE A 216 -16.59 1.32 -13.81
CA ILE A 216 -15.69 0.26 -14.27
C ILE A 216 -16.43 -1.07 -14.18
N GLU A 217 -16.69 -1.70 -15.33
CA GLU A 217 -17.06 -3.11 -15.36
C GLU A 217 -15.88 -3.96 -14.87
N LEU A 218 -16.13 -4.73 -13.81
CA LEU A 218 -15.12 -5.55 -13.14
C LEU A 218 -15.71 -6.93 -12.83
N ALA A 219 -15.08 -7.99 -13.35
CA ALA A 219 -15.47 -9.35 -13.04
C ALA A 219 -15.13 -9.72 -11.59
N GLU A 220 -15.88 -10.64 -10.98
CA GLU A 220 -15.61 -11.08 -9.59
C GLU A 220 -14.20 -11.66 -9.43
N LYS A 221 -13.74 -12.44 -10.42
CA LYS A 221 -12.37 -12.99 -10.44
C LYS A 221 -11.31 -11.91 -10.60
N GLU A 222 -11.61 -10.85 -11.35
CA GLU A 222 -10.69 -9.72 -11.50
C GLU A 222 -10.58 -8.96 -10.17
N ALA A 223 -11.71 -8.75 -9.49
CA ALA A 223 -11.74 -8.17 -8.15
C ALA A 223 -10.95 -9.02 -7.13
N GLU A 224 -11.00 -10.35 -7.23
CA GLU A 224 -10.19 -11.25 -6.41
C GLU A 224 -8.69 -11.07 -6.67
N VAL A 225 -8.27 -10.97 -7.94
CA VAL A 225 -6.87 -10.72 -8.31
C VAL A 225 -6.41 -9.37 -7.75
N ILE A 226 -7.21 -8.31 -7.91
CA ILE A 226 -6.94 -6.96 -7.37
C ILE A 226 -6.85 -7.00 -5.85
N ALA A 227 -7.77 -7.70 -5.18
CA ALA A 227 -7.79 -7.85 -3.73
C ALA A 227 -6.50 -8.47 -3.18
N ASN A 228 -5.92 -9.39 -3.94
CA ASN A 228 -4.67 -10.06 -3.62
C ASN A 228 -3.41 -9.29 -4.05
N HIS A 229 -3.53 -8.11 -4.64
CA HIS A 229 -2.39 -7.27 -5.02
C HIS A 229 -2.57 -5.78 -4.66
N PRO A 230 -2.81 -5.42 -3.38
CA PRO A 230 -3.19 -4.05 -3.01
C PRO A 230 -2.21 -2.95 -3.45
N SER A 231 -0.91 -3.23 -3.40
CA SER A 231 0.13 -2.26 -3.78
C SER A 231 0.20 -1.99 -5.28
N LEU A 232 -0.34 -2.87 -6.12
CA LEU A 232 -0.32 -2.74 -7.57
C LEU A 232 -1.57 -2.04 -8.11
N VAL A 233 -2.63 -1.94 -7.31
CA VAL A 233 -3.92 -1.35 -7.70
C VAL A 233 -3.78 0.06 -8.31
N PRO A 234 -2.97 0.98 -7.77
CA PRO A 234 -2.75 2.29 -8.40
C PRO A 234 -2.25 2.21 -9.84
N ALA A 235 -1.27 1.34 -10.10
CA ALA A 235 -0.71 1.16 -11.43
C ALA A 235 -1.69 0.44 -12.36
N MET A 236 -2.43 -0.56 -11.86
CA MET A 236 -3.50 -1.23 -12.63
C MET A 236 -4.57 -0.23 -13.09
N ILE A 237 -5.09 0.59 -12.16
CA ILE A 237 -6.07 1.64 -12.47
C ILE A 237 -5.55 2.58 -13.55
N ARG A 238 -4.31 3.08 -13.39
CA ARG A 238 -3.69 3.99 -14.35
C ARG A 238 -3.61 3.36 -15.74
N ILE A 239 -3.12 2.13 -15.83
CA ILE A 239 -2.95 1.41 -17.10
C ILE A 239 -4.31 1.15 -17.77
N THR A 240 -5.32 0.72 -17.01
CA THR A 240 -6.69 0.51 -17.50
C THR A 240 -7.32 1.82 -18.00
N GLY A 241 -7.16 2.91 -17.23
CA GLY A 241 -7.65 4.24 -17.60
C GLY A 241 -6.97 4.77 -18.87
N ASP A 242 -5.65 4.67 -18.96
CA ASP A 242 -4.88 5.10 -20.13
C ASP A 242 -5.29 4.29 -21.39
N ALA A 243 -5.49 2.98 -21.28
CA ALA A 243 -5.94 2.13 -22.40
C ALA A 243 -7.32 2.57 -22.93
N ARG A 244 -8.29 2.78 -22.04
CA ARG A 244 -9.64 3.26 -22.38
C ARG A 244 -9.62 4.66 -22.99
N GLN A 245 -8.85 5.58 -22.41
CA GLN A 245 -8.75 6.95 -22.91
C GLN A 245 -8.17 6.96 -24.34
N LYS A 246 -7.08 6.23 -24.56
CA LYS A 246 -6.40 6.18 -25.87
C LYS A 246 -7.27 5.49 -26.91
N SER A 247 -7.89 4.36 -26.59
CA SER A 247 -8.75 3.64 -27.53
C SER A 247 -9.90 4.53 -28.03
N ARG A 248 -10.58 5.23 -27.12
CA ARG A 248 -11.65 6.18 -27.44
C ARG A 248 -11.15 7.36 -28.26
N ALA A 249 -9.96 7.88 -27.98
CA ALA A 249 -9.35 8.98 -28.73
C ALA A 249 -9.00 8.59 -30.18
N TYR A 250 -8.54 7.37 -30.42
CA TYR A 250 -8.34 6.87 -31.79
C TYR A 250 -9.68 6.64 -32.50
N ARG A 251 -10.67 6.04 -31.82
CA ARG A 251 -12.03 5.84 -32.35
C ARG A 251 -12.72 7.15 -32.72
N SER A 252 -12.54 8.22 -31.93
CA SER A 252 -13.17 9.51 -32.20
C SER A 252 -12.60 10.18 -33.46
N ARG A 253 -11.31 9.96 -33.73
CA ARG A 253 -10.63 10.43 -34.96
C ARG A 253 -10.95 9.56 -36.16
N ASP A 254 -11.13 8.25 -35.97
CA ASP A 254 -11.45 7.31 -37.05
C ASP A 254 -12.62 6.35 -36.71
N LYS A 255 -13.73 6.60 -37.42
CA LYS A 255 -14.83 5.71 -37.86
C LYS A 255 -14.56 4.20 -37.95
N SER A 256 -13.42 3.80 -38.47
CA SER A 256 -13.08 2.39 -38.70
C SER A 256 -12.11 1.82 -37.69
N PHE A 257 -11.61 2.61 -36.74
CA PHE A 257 -10.58 2.15 -35.82
C PHE A 257 -11.08 0.97 -34.96
N PRO A 258 -10.35 -0.17 -34.91
CA PRO A 258 -10.73 -1.33 -34.11
C PRO A 258 -10.42 -1.07 -32.63
N GLU A 259 -11.23 -0.20 -32.01
CA GLU A 259 -11.03 0.31 -30.65
C GLU A 259 -10.87 -0.80 -29.63
N ASP A 260 -11.67 -1.86 -29.76
CA ASP A 260 -11.71 -2.98 -28.83
C ASP A 260 -10.40 -3.77 -28.85
N ALA A 261 -10.01 -4.26 -30.02
CA ALA A 261 -8.73 -4.93 -30.23
C ALA A 261 -7.54 -4.07 -29.79
N PHE A 262 -7.54 -2.77 -30.12
CA PHE A 262 -6.49 -1.86 -29.66
C PHE A 262 -6.45 -1.74 -28.13
N ARG A 263 -7.61 -1.59 -27.48
CA ARG A 263 -7.70 -1.45 -26.02
C ARG A 263 -7.11 -2.68 -25.33
N HIS A 264 -7.47 -3.88 -25.76
CA HIS A 264 -6.96 -5.14 -25.19
C HIS A 264 -5.45 -5.30 -25.45
N VAL A 265 -4.98 -5.03 -26.67
CA VAL A 265 -3.54 -5.10 -26.99
C VAL A 265 -2.74 -4.09 -26.16
N TYR A 266 -3.17 -2.83 -26.12
CA TYR A 266 -2.50 -1.79 -25.35
C TYR A 266 -2.49 -2.12 -23.86
N TRP A 267 -3.65 -2.50 -23.32
CA TRP A 267 -3.81 -2.83 -21.90
C TRP A 267 -2.93 -4.01 -21.49
N SER A 268 -3.00 -5.14 -22.20
CA SER A 268 -2.25 -6.34 -21.86
C SER A 268 -0.73 -6.16 -22.06
N TYR A 269 -0.32 -5.41 -23.09
CA TYR A 269 1.09 -5.03 -23.28
C TYR A 269 1.62 -4.26 -22.08
N HIS A 270 0.92 -3.21 -21.64
CA HIS A 270 1.37 -2.37 -20.53
C HIS A 270 1.29 -3.08 -19.17
N LEU A 271 0.27 -3.90 -18.94
CA LEU A 271 0.24 -4.77 -17.75
C LEU A 271 1.45 -5.70 -17.71
N THR A 272 1.85 -6.26 -18.85
CA THR A 272 3.01 -7.17 -18.92
C THR A 272 4.33 -6.44 -18.70
N ARG A 273 4.46 -5.23 -19.24
CA ARG A 273 5.65 -4.38 -19.02
C ARG A 273 5.80 -3.97 -17.55
N GLU A 274 4.68 -3.75 -16.86
CA GLU A 274 4.67 -3.30 -15.47
C GLU A 274 4.81 -4.46 -14.47
N PHE A 275 4.06 -5.54 -14.69
CA PHE A 275 3.86 -6.61 -13.70
C PHE A 275 4.42 -7.98 -14.13
N GLY A 276 4.93 -8.09 -15.35
CA GLY A 276 5.38 -9.34 -15.94
C GLY A 276 4.24 -10.20 -16.48
N PHE A 277 4.64 -11.20 -17.28
CA PHE A 277 3.73 -12.03 -18.08
C PHE A 277 2.67 -12.75 -17.24
N THR A 278 3.09 -13.40 -16.15
CA THR A 278 2.22 -14.26 -15.34
C THR A 278 1.07 -13.48 -14.71
N LEU A 279 1.36 -12.34 -14.07
CA LEU A 279 0.33 -11.55 -13.41
C LEU A 279 -0.56 -10.84 -14.44
N ALA A 280 0.02 -10.32 -15.53
CA ALA A 280 -0.76 -9.75 -16.62
C ALA A 280 -1.77 -10.75 -17.19
N LYS A 281 -1.35 -12.01 -17.41
CA LYS A 281 -2.25 -13.09 -17.84
C LYS A 281 -3.38 -13.33 -16.85
N GLN A 282 -3.08 -13.43 -15.55
CA GLN A 282 -4.11 -13.63 -14.52
C GLN A 282 -5.16 -12.51 -14.53
N ILE A 283 -4.73 -11.26 -14.66
CA ILE A 283 -5.62 -10.08 -14.71
C ILE A 283 -6.50 -10.14 -15.96
N THR A 284 -5.88 -10.25 -17.15
CA THR A 284 -6.65 -10.22 -18.39
C THR A 284 -7.57 -11.43 -18.53
N ASP A 285 -7.11 -12.62 -18.15
CA ASP A 285 -7.96 -13.82 -18.22
C ASP A 285 -9.15 -13.71 -17.27
N ALA A 286 -8.95 -13.12 -16.08
CA ALA A 286 -10.03 -12.88 -15.14
C ALA A 286 -11.05 -11.86 -15.69
N HIS A 287 -10.59 -10.83 -16.39
CA HIS A 287 -11.45 -9.85 -17.05
C HIS A 287 -12.37 -10.49 -18.10
N GLU A 288 -11.84 -11.39 -18.93
CA GLU A 288 -12.64 -12.08 -19.97
C GLU A 288 -13.69 -13.06 -19.41
N THR A 289 -13.68 -13.31 -18.09
CA THR A 289 -14.74 -14.06 -17.42
C THR A 289 -15.98 -13.23 -17.09
N ALA A 290 -15.96 -11.92 -17.37
CA ALA A 290 -17.13 -11.06 -17.20
C ALA A 290 -18.37 -11.61 -17.96
N PRO A 291 -19.58 -11.48 -17.37
CA PRO A 291 -20.81 -11.79 -18.08
C PRO A 291 -21.07 -10.73 -19.16
N GLY A 292 -21.61 -11.13 -20.32
CA GLY A 292 -21.98 -10.21 -21.40
C GLY A 292 -21.34 -10.55 -22.75
N ASN A 293 -20.07 -10.97 -22.77
CA ASN A 293 -19.36 -11.27 -24.02
C ASN A 293 -19.82 -12.59 -24.65
N THR A 294 -20.03 -12.57 -25.96
CA THR A 294 -20.21 -13.76 -26.80
C THR A 294 -18.95 -14.62 -26.81
N ALA A 295 -19.06 -15.89 -27.23
CA ALA A 295 -17.90 -16.77 -27.33
C ALA A 295 -16.84 -16.24 -28.31
N LYS A 296 -17.27 -15.55 -29.38
CA LYS A 296 -16.35 -14.96 -30.37
C LYS A 296 -15.64 -13.72 -29.84
N GLU A 297 -16.34 -12.84 -29.12
CA GLU A 297 -15.70 -11.68 -28.46
C GLU A 297 -14.62 -12.16 -27.48
N ARG A 298 -14.96 -13.08 -26.58
CA ARG A 298 -13.96 -13.65 -25.65
C ARG A 298 -12.77 -14.26 -26.36
N ALA A 299 -12.99 -15.02 -27.44
CA ALA A 299 -11.91 -15.64 -28.19
C ALA A 299 -10.98 -14.61 -28.82
N MET A 300 -11.53 -13.52 -29.38
CA MET A 300 -10.76 -12.38 -29.87
C MET A 300 -9.93 -11.74 -28.74
N ASP A 301 -10.55 -11.47 -27.59
CA ASP A 301 -9.91 -10.78 -26.48
C ASP A 301 -8.80 -11.63 -25.84
N PHE A 302 -9.05 -12.92 -25.58
CA PHE A 302 -8.02 -13.86 -25.11
C PHE A 302 -6.83 -13.93 -26.06
N HIS A 303 -7.08 -14.02 -27.37
CA HIS A 303 -6.04 -14.07 -28.39
C HIS A 303 -5.22 -12.78 -28.44
N ASN A 304 -5.89 -11.62 -28.51
CA ASN A 304 -5.23 -10.32 -28.58
C ASN A 304 -4.43 -10.00 -27.31
N ASN A 305 -4.97 -10.36 -26.13
CA ASN A 305 -4.26 -10.26 -24.87
C ASN A 305 -2.98 -11.12 -24.88
N GLU A 306 -3.03 -12.37 -25.35
CA GLU A 306 -1.85 -13.24 -25.44
C GLU A 306 -0.77 -12.68 -26.36
N ILE A 307 -1.15 -12.24 -27.57
CA ILE A 307 -0.20 -11.63 -28.52
C ILE A 307 0.46 -10.40 -27.90
N ALA A 308 -0.30 -9.57 -27.20
CA ALA A 308 0.23 -8.38 -26.56
C ALA A 308 1.23 -8.68 -25.43
N ARG A 309 0.98 -9.72 -24.63
CA ARG A 309 1.96 -10.18 -23.63
C ARG A 309 3.26 -10.65 -24.27
N GLU A 310 3.18 -11.37 -25.40
CA GLU A 310 4.36 -11.80 -26.15
C GLU A 310 5.14 -10.60 -26.73
N LEU A 311 4.43 -9.61 -27.27
CA LEU A 311 5.02 -8.38 -27.79
C LEU A 311 5.69 -7.52 -26.71
N ALA A 312 5.26 -7.60 -25.45
CA ALA A 312 5.84 -6.85 -24.33
C ALA A 312 7.31 -7.18 -24.03
N LYS A 313 7.84 -8.28 -24.60
CA LYS A 313 9.29 -8.56 -24.63
C LYS A 313 10.07 -7.46 -25.39
N GLY A 314 9.43 -6.82 -26.37
CA GLY A 314 9.96 -5.65 -27.08
C GLY A 314 9.62 -4.34 -26.37
N ASN A 315 10.34 -3.25 -26.71
CA ASN A 315 10.04 -1.90 -26.25
C ASN A 315 9.36 -1.10 -27.38
N LEU A 316 8.08 -1.39 -27.60
CA LEU A 316 7.24 -0.73 -28.61
C LEU A 316 6.71 0.60 -28.09
N SER A 317 6.78 1.62 -28.94
CA SER A 317 6.06 2.88 -28.76
C SER A 317 4.57 2.71 -29.08
N GLU A 318 3.74 3.63 -28.61
CA GLU A 318 2.31 3.64 -28.90
C GLU A 318 2.01 3.61 -30.40
N ALA A 319 2.74 4.41 -31.21
CA ALA A 319 2.55 4.43 -32.65
C ALA A 319 2.85 3.07 -33.30
N GLN A 320 3.81 2.32 -32.75
CA GLN A 320 4.10 0.96 -33.20
C GLN A 320 2.99 -0.01 -32.81
N ILE A 321 2.42 0.11 -31.60
CA ILE A 321 1.27 -0.69 -31.17
C ILE A 321 0.06 -0.41 -32.08
N VAL A 322 -0.23 0.85 -32.36
CA VAL A 322 -1.30 1.24 -33.30
C VAL A 322 -1.08 0.60 -34.67
N ASN A 323 0.12 0.74 -35.23
CA ASN A 323 0.44 0.16 -36.53
C ASN A 323 0.27 -1.37 -36.51
N LEU A 324 0.74 -2.05 -35.46
CA LEU A 324 0.57 -3.51 -35.31
C LEU A 324 -0.91 -3.92 -35.30
N VAL A 325 -1.75 -3.22 -34.54
CA VAL A 325 -3.20 -3.50 -34.50
C VAL A 325 -3.84 -3.31 -35.87
N LEU A 326 -3.41 -2.30 -36.63
CA LEU A 326 -3.97 -2.02 -37.95
C LEU A 326 -3.47 -2.97 -39.03
N THR A 327 -2.21 -3.40 -39.01
CA THR A 327 -1.59 -4.10 -40.14
C THR A 327 -1.25 -5.57 -39.89
N SER A 328 -1.20 -6.03 -38.64
CA SER A 328 -0.80 -7.40 -38.33
C SER A 328 -1.89 -8.41 -38.67
N ASN A 329 -1.51 -9.55 -39.24
CA ASN A 329 -2.42 -10.69 -39.45
C ASN A 329 -2.65 -11.50 -38.16
N ASN A 330 -1.84 -11.26 -37.13
CA ASN A 330 -1.96 -11.95 -35.84
C ASN A 330 -2.90 -11.23 -34.87
N ILE A 331 -3.49 -10.08 -35.25
CA ILE A 331 -4.47 -9.37 -34.42
C ILE A 331 -5.85 -9.55 -35.03
N ILE A 332 -6.79 -9.99 -34.19
CA ILE A 332 -8.20 -10.15 -34.56
C ILE A 332 -8.88 -8.82 -34.25
N ARG A 333 -9.38 -8.11 -35.27
CA ARG A 333 -9.92 -6.74 -35.11
C ARG A 333 -11.41 -6.74 -34.78
N HIS A 334 -12.10 -7.79 -35.23
CA HIS A 334 -13.54 -7.94 -35.06
C HIS A 334 -13.88 -9.38 -34.68
N PRO A 335 -14.89 -9.61 -33.82
CA PRO A 335 -15.32 -10.97 -33.43
C PRO A 335 -15.70 -11.86 -34.62
N SER A 336 -16.14 -11.27 -35.74
CA SER A 336 -16.44 -11.99 -36.98
C SER A 336 -15.24 -12.69 -37.61
N GLU A 337 -14.02 -12.24 -37.32
CA GLU A 337 -12.77 -12.81 -37.84
C GLU A 337 -12.33 -14.07 -37.08
N VAL A 338 -12.96 -14.38 -35.94
CA VAL A 338 -12.70 -15.61 -35.18
C VAL A 338 -13.22 -16.81 -35.97
N LEU A 339 -12.29 -17.67 -36.41
CA LEU A 339 -12.59 -18.94 -37.07
C LEU A 339 -13.32 -19.88 -36.10
N GLN A 340 -14.31 -20.62 -36.62
CA GLN A 340 -15.11 -21.58 -35.84
C GLN A 340 -14.32 -22.82 -35.45
#